data_AF-A0AAW4XJI9-F1
#
_entry.id   AF-A0AAW4XJI9-F1
#
_cell.length_a   1.000
_cell.length_b   1.000
_cell.length_c   1.000
_cell.angle_alpha   90.00
_cell.angle_beta   90.00
_cell.angle_gamma   90.00
#
_symmetry.space_group_name_H-M   'P 1'
#
loop_
_entity.id
_entity.type
_entity.pdbx_description
1 polymer ?
#
loop_
_entity_poly.entity_id
_entity_poly.type
_entity_poly.pdbx_seq_one_letter_code
_entity_poly.pdbx_strand_id
1 'polypeptide(L)'
;MHIPRTGRLALALAAVTVVTVAGCSSDSDATVVDETTTEQTSAGVDLDSLDTGDYNTQPRDFVALGMAAEDFGPAVEGQRLAEFVVHPHTVDPALSVGGSTNGVFLGGTGNIFSGSENEILKEFSIINAFTSFRSTDDDSREFGVSVWRFPTTEDASGAAQALYEYKLAPADGPFATGPETPISLPELPDTLATTHSWPELDTISLSTLTTRGMFVVYTYSGDDSSGTEWITDAATRGVQRQIELLDRFPATPTDEIASLPIDLDKVMARAVGFVDSEYSRNSDMAVYGPDGWLHYDSAPADTGVVFEQTGTDRVAKVNSVVYRTAGPDEAEVLKDAFAAHTAEAYPDLVEDPSLTQGLPNTTCWSGDVAEGRAAACLMTYGRYMAELSGFRSIGNENPDSDTLRTVPQRVATQYVKFVRAEEMGLGEN
;
A
#
# COMPACT_ATOMS: atom_id res chain seq x y z
N MET A 1 9.46 -10.33 39.82
CA MET A 1 9.74 -9.32 40.87
C MET A 1 8.74 -8.19 40.65
N HIS A 2 7.98 -7.86 41.69
CA HIS A 2 6.70 -7.18 41.61
C HIS A 2 6.82 -5.75 42.20
N ILE A 3 5.99 -4.82 41.69
CA ILE A 3 5.47 -3.56 42.33
C ILE A 3 6.31 -2.27 42.09
N PRO A 4 5.71 -1.07 41.86
CA PRO A 4 4.36 -0.76 41.32
C PRO A 4 4.23 0.48 40.39
N ARG A 5 3.03 0.60 39.81
CA ARG A 5 2.37 1.84 39.37
C ARG A 5 1.93 2.74 40.54
N THR A 6 2.13 4.05 40.40
CA THR A 6 1.32 5.16 40.97
C THR A 6 1.64 6.42 40.15
N GLY A 7 0.74 7.32 39.77
CA GLY A 7 -0.67 7.48 40.12
C GLY A 7 -1.36 8.50 39.20
N ARG A 8 -2.69 8.51 39.28
CA ARG A 8 -3.58 9.48 38.63
C ARG A 8 -3.53 10.82 39.38
N LEU A 9 -3.53 11.93 38.65
CA LEU A 9 -4.17 13.17 39.09
C LEU A 9 -4.92 13.79 37.91
N ALA A 10 -6.21 14.03 38.11
CA ALA A 10 -7.06 14.80 37.23
C ALA A 10 -7.06 16.27 37.69
N LEU A 11 -7.12 17.23 36.76
CA LEU A 11 -8.12 18.31 36.77
C LEU A 11 -8.03 19.17 35.49
N ALA A 12 -9.20 19.58 35.03
CA ALA A 12 -9.49 20.36 33.84
C ALA A 12 -9.15 21.86 33.95
N LEU A 13 -9.00 22.55 32.82
CA LEU A 13 -9.74 23.81 32.52
C LEU A 13 -9.58 24.22 31.05
N ALA A 14 -10.69 24.64 30.45
CA ALA A 14 -10.81 25.18 29.11
C ALA A 14 -10.32 26.63 29.00
N ALA A 15 -9.83 27.04 27.83
CA ALA A 15 -9.90 28.42 27.36
C ALA A 15 -9.91 28.46 25.82
N VAL A 16 -11.11 28.64 25.28
CA VAL A 16 -11.36 29.10 23.91
C VAL A 16 -11.01 30.59 23.88
N THR A 17 -10.12 31.02 22.98
CA THR A 17 -9.90 32.44 22.69
C THR A 17 -10.18 32.69 21.22
N VAL A 18 -11.39 33.17 20.96
CA VAL A 18 -11.77 33.82 19.70
C VAL A 18 -11.25 35.25 19.78
N VAL A 19 -10.41 35.65 18.82
CA VAL A 19 -10.09 37.06 18.57
C VAL A 19 -10.54 37.40 17.17
N THR A 20 -11.68 38.07 17.08
CA THR A 20 -12.11 38.85 15.92
C THR A 20 -12.16 40.32 16.33
N VAL A 21 -11.35 41.18 15.72
CA VAL A 21 -11.64 42.61 15.62
C VAL A 21 -11.29 43.08 14.21
N ALA A 22 -12.23 43.85 13.67
CA ALA A 22 -12.26 44.44 12.35
C ALA A 22 -11.21 45.53 12.12
N GLY A 23 -11.04 45.90 10.84
CA GLY A 23 -9.91 46.67 10.34
C GLY A 23 -9.97 48.19 10.50
N CYS A 24 -8.92 48.83 9.98
CA CYS A 24 -8.95 50.17 9.41
C CYS A 24 -7.89 50.26 8.31
N SER A 25 -8.34 50.80 7.18
CA SER A 25 -7.60 51.11 5.96
C SER A 25 -6.58 52.22 6.15
N SER A 26 -5.45 52.12 5.45
CA SER A 26 -4.72 53.31 4.98
C SER A 26 -4.04 52.98 3.64
N ASP A 27 -4.49 53.67 2.59
CA ASP A 27 -3.83 53.77 1.29
C ASP A 27 -2.37 54.21 1.45
N SER A 28 -1.46 53.49 0.81
CA SER A 28 -0.13 53.98 0.43
C SER A 28 0.40 53.10 -0.69
N ASP A 29 0.46 53.68 -1.89
CA ASP A 29 1.13 53.15 -3.08
C ASP A 29 2.48 52.49 -2.75
N ALA A 30 2.63 51.21 -3.09
CA ALA A 30 3.91 50.62 -3.48
C ALA A 30 3.70 49.26 -4.14
N THR A 31 3.96 49.23 -5.45
CA THR A 31 4.48 48.09 -6.23
C THR A 31 3.84 46.73 -5.97
N VAL A 32 3.01 46.32 -6.94
CA VAL A 32 2.71 44.92 -7.26
C VAL A 32 4.03 44.13 -7.23
N VAL A 33 4.25 43.38 -6.16
CA VAL A 33 5.16 42.25 -6.18
C VAL A 33 4.32 41.14 -6.76
N ASP A 34 4.63 40.82 -8.01
CA ASP A 34 4.23 39.58 -8.66
C ASP A 34 4.48 38.46 -7.65
N GLU A 35 3.44 37.75 -7.23
CA GLU A 35 3.60 36.47 -6.54
C GLU A 35 4.18 35.53 -7.58
N THR A 36 5.50 35.58 -7.72
CA THR A 36 6.25 34.58 -8.45
C THR A 36 5.95 33.27 -7.75
N THR A 37 5.10 32.46 -8.37
CA THR A 37 5.21 31.01 -8.34
C THR A 37 6.71 30.71 -8.32
N THR A 38 7.23 30.21 -7.21
CA THR A 38 8.58 29.66 -7.19
C THR A 38 8.51 28.39 -8.02
N GLU A 39 8.55 28.55 -9.35
CA GLU A 39 9.02 27.52 -10.26
C GLU A 39 10.39 27.12 -9.72
N GLN A 40 10.47 25.92 -9.12
CA GLN A 40 11.74 25.24 -8.89
C GLN A 40 12.27 24.86 -10.27
N THR A 41 12.70 25.86 -11.03
CA THR A 41 13.44 25.63 -12.26
C THR A 41 14.67 24.81 -11.91
N SER A 42 15.04 23.87 -12.77
CA SER A 42 16.26 23.06 -12.74
C SER A 42 17.57 23.88 -12.74
N ALA A 43 17.50 25.20 -12.47
CA ALA A 43 18.53 26.20 -12.53
C ALA A 43 19.72 25.86 -11.63
N GLY A 44 20.60 25.01 -12.14
CA GLY A 44 21.88 24.67 -11.51
C GLY A 44 22.36 23.24 -11.76
N VAL A 45 21.50 22.30 -12.13
CA VAL A 45 21.89 20.90 -12.36
C VAL A 45 22.00 20.61 -13.86
N ASP A 46 23.18 20.17 -14.31
CA ASP A 46 23.37 19.66 -15.67
C ASP A 46 22.84 18.23 -15.75
N LEU A 47 21.60 18.07 -16.26
CA LEU A 47 20.92 16.79 -16.33
C LEU A 47 21.68 15.74 -17.16
N ASP A 48 22.42 16.17 -18.19
CA ASP A 48 23.16 15.27 -19.07
C ASP A 48 24.44 14.74 -18.42
N SER A 49 24.86 15.34 -17.30
CA SER A 49 26.02 14.89 -16.51
C SER A 49 25.70 13.81 -15.48
N LEU A 50 24.41 13.55 -15.20
CA LEU A 50 23.96 12.60 -14.19
C LEU A 50 24.08 11.16 -14.71
N ASP A 51 24.57 10.24 -13.87
CA ASP A 51 24.54 8.80 -14.20
C ASP A 51 23.17 8.23 -13.90
N THR A 52 22.35 8.03 -14.93
CA THR A 52 21.01 7.42 -14.81
C THR A 52 21.00 5.92 -15.10
N GLY A 53 22.16 5.33 -15.42
CA GLY A 53 22.23 3.94 -15.90
C GLY A 53 21.30 3.67 -17.09
N ASP A 54 20.66 2.49 -17.09
CA ASP A 54 19.73 2.04 -18.13
C ASP A 54 18.28 2.51 -17.90
N TYR A 55 18.02 3.25 -16.81
CA TYR A 55 16.67 3.66 -16.45
C TYR A 55 16.15 4.77 -17.39
N ASN A 56 14.90 4.63 -17.83
CA ASN A 56 14.29 5.59 -18.74
C ASN A 56 13.98 6.93 -18.04
N THR A 57 14.62 7.99 -18.52
CA THR A 57 14.52 9.35 -18.00
C THR A 57 13.39 10.17 -18.62
N GLN A 58 12.64 9.62 -19.57
CA GLN A 58 11.53 10.33 -20.24
C GLN A 58 10.19 9.97 -19.59
N PRO A 59 9.47 10.93 -18.99
CA PRO A 59 8.07 10.74 -18.61
C PRO A 59 7.20 10.37 -19.82
N ARG A 60 6.14 9.59 -19.59
CA ARG A 60 5.20 9.17 -20.62
C ARG A 60 3.79 9.61 -20.23
N ASP A 61 3.14 10.41 -21.06
CA ASP A 61 1.71 10.71 -20.89
C ASP A 61 0.88 9.58 -21.51
N PHE A 62 0.56 8.58 -20.70
CA PHE A 62 -0.19 7.39 -21.16
C PHE A 62 -1.55 7.77 -21.75
N VAL A 63 -2.23 8.75 -21.15
CA VAL A 63 -3.55 9.22 -21.61
C VAL A 63 -3.44 9.92 -22.96
N ALA A 64 -2.49 10.85 -23.12
CA ALA A 64 -2.28 11.55 -24.40
C ALA A 64 -1.84 10.59 -25.53
N LEU A 65 -1.17 9.49 -25.18
CA LEU A 65 -0.80 8.43 -26.10
C LEU A 65 -1.94 7.44 -26.40
N GLY A 66 -3.11 7.59 -25.77
CA GLY A 66 -4.26 6.70 -25.95
C GLY A 66 -4.01 5.28 -25.42
N MET A 67 -3.11 5.13 -24.43
CA MET A 67 -2.77 3.84 -23.84
C MET A 67 -3.75 3.49 -22.72
N ALA A 68 -4.52 2.42 -22.93
CA ALA A 68 -5.37 1.80 -21.92
C ALA A 68 -4.63 0.63 -21.25
N ALA A 69 -5.21 0.08 -20.18
CA ALA A 69 -4.62 -1.01 -19.43
C ALA A 69 -4.50 -2.33 -20.20
N GLU A 70 -5.35 -2.57 -21.21
CA GLU A 70 -5.35 -3.79 -22.02
C GLU A 70 -5.33 -5.06 -21.13
N ASP A 71 -4.40 -5.99 -21.37
CA ASP A 71 -4.25 -7.22 -20.60
C ASP A 71 -3.83 -6.96 -19.12
N PHE A 72 -3.31 -5.77 -18.81
CA PHE A 72 -3.01 -5.34 -17.43
C PHE A 72 -4.26 -4.79 -16.70
N GLY A 73 -5.38 -4.62 -17.39
CA GLY A 73 -6.64 -4.13 -16.83
C GLY A 73 -7.08 -4.82 -15.53
N PRO A 74 -7.03 -6.17 -15.44
CA PRO A 74 -7.35 -6.87 -14.20
C PRO A 74 -6.51 -6.43 -13.00
N ALA A 75 -5.22 -6.10 -13.21
CA ALA A 75 -4.36 -5.57 -12.15
C ALA A 75 -4.78 -4.16 -11.76
N VAL A 76 -5.04 -3.28 -12.73
CA VAL A 76 -5.52 -1.92 -12.47
C VAL A 76 -6.83 -1.92 -11.67
N GLU A 77 -7.77 -2.83 -11.99
CA GLU A 77 -9.00 -2.98 -11.22
C GLU A 77 -8.73 -3.45 -9.77
N GLY A 78 -7.79 -4.38 -9.58
CA GLY A 78 -7.36 -4.82 -8.24
C GLY A 78 -6.63 -3.73 -7.45
N GLN A 79 -5.86 -2.89 -8.13
CA GLN A 79 -5.20 -1.72 -7.52
C GLN A 79 -6.22 -0.69 -7.07
N ARG A 80 -7.27 -0.42 -7.87
CA ARG A 80 -8.39 0.46 -7.50
C ARG A 80 -9.19 -0.10 -6.32
N LEU A 81 -9.34 -1.42 -6.24
CA LEU A 81 -10.02 -2.09 -5.14
C LEU A 81 -9.31 -1.86 -3.80
N ALA A 82 -8.00 -1.60 -3.79
CA ALA A 82 -7.21 -1.35 -2.57
C ALA A 82 -7.81 -0.23 -1.70
N GLU A 83 -8.33 0.84 -2.28
CA GLU A 83 -9.00 1.95 -1.54
C GLU A 83 -10.28 1.51 -0.81
N PHE A 84 -10.78 0.31 -1.09
CA PHE A 84 -12.03 -0.23 -0.58
C PHE A 84 -11.82 -1.55 0.16
N VAL A 85 -10.61 -1.80 0.69
CA VAL A 85 -10.31 -2.97 1.51
C VAL A 85 -10.10 -2.57 2.97
N VAL A 86 -10.64 -3.37 3.90
CA VAL A 86 -10.49 -3.13 5.33
C VAL A 86 -9.02 -3.24 5.72
N HIS A 87 -8.51 -2.24 6.43
CA HIS A 87 -7.23 -2.35 7.10
C HIS A 87 -7.36 -3.16 8.40
N PRO A 88 -6.58 -4.25 8.58
CA PRO A 88 -6.62 -5.06 9.79
C PRO A 88 -6.44 -4.28 11.10
N HIS A 89 -5.54 -3.29 11.14
CA HIS A 89 -5.30 -2.46 12.34
C HIS A 89 -6.53 -1.64 12.77
N THR A 90 -7.50 -1.39 11.89
CA THR A 90 -8.75 -0.73 12.26
C THR A 90 -9.69 -1.69 12.99
N VAL A 91 -9.59 -3.00 12.72
CA VAL A 91 -10.34 -4.06 13.40
C VAL A 91 -9.72 -4.27 14.78
N ASP A 92 -8.42 -4.48 14.88
CA ASP A 92 -7.72 -4.53 16.17
C ASP A 92 -6.43 -3.71 16.05
N PRO A 93 -6.28 -2.60 16.81
CA PRO A 93 -5.07 -1.77 16.76
C PRO A 93 -3.76 -2.51 17.06
N ALA A 94 -3.82 -3.69 17.68
CA ALA A 94 -2.64 -4.52 17.92
C ALA A 94 -2.11 -5.21 16.64
N LEU A 95 -2.90 -5.26 15.55
CA LEU A 95 -2.50 -5.87 14.27
C LEU A 95 -1.66 -4.91 13.43
N SER A 96 -0.43 -4.66 13.89
CA SER A 96 0.53 -3.71 13.33
C SER A 96 1.40 -4.30 12.22
N VAL A 97 1.81 -5.56 12.32
CA VAL A 97 2.85 -6.14 11.46
C VAL A 97 2.27 -6.56 10.11
N GLY A 98 2.80 -6.01 9.02
CA GLY A 98 2.35 -6.28 7.65
C GLY A 98 2.65 -7.71 7.18
N GLY A 99 1.65 -8.40 6.63
CA GLY A 99 1.83 -9.69 5.98
C GLY A 99 2.55 -9.61 4.64
N SER A 100 3.35 -10.64 4.33
CA SER A 100 4.12 -10.73 3.06
C SER A 100 3.25 -10.89 1.80
N THR A 101 1.97 -11.20 1.98
CA THR A 101 0.99 -11.47 0.91
C THR A 101 0.11 -10.26 0.58
N ASN A 102 0.40 -9.08 1.13
CA ASN A 102 -0.42 -7.89 0.86
C ASN A 102 -0.33 -7.44 -0.60
N GLY A 103 -1.48 -7.15 -1.20
CA GLY A 103 -1.60 -6.57 -2.53
C GLY A 103 -2.44 -7.37 -3.52
N VAL A 104 -2.18 -7.11 -4.80
CA VAL A 104 -2.97 -7.57 -5.95
C VAL A 104 -2.52 -8.94 -6.46
N PHE A 105 -3.48 -9.83 -6.69
CA PHE A 105 -3.31 -11.12 -7.36
C PHE A 105 -4.24 -11.23 -8.55
N LEU A 106 -3.81 -11.95 -9.59
CA LEU A 106 -4.57 -12.16 -10.83
C LEU A 106 -4.85 -13.66 -11.01
N GLY A 107 -6.03 -14.01 -11.53
CA GLY A 107 -6.35 -15.41 -11.85
C GLY A 107 -6.49 -16.34 -10.63
N GLY A 108 -6.46 -15.81 -9.41
CA GLY A 108 -6.43 -16.60 -8.18
C GLY A 108 -6.24 -15.76 -6.92
N THR A 109 -6.05 -16.43 -5.79
CA THR A 109 -6.01 -15.83 -4.44
C THR A 109 -4.59 -15.64 -3.91
N GLY A 110 -3.58 -15.67 -4.78
CA GLY A 110 -2.18 -15.61 -4.38
C GLY A 110 -1.76 -16.79 -3.51
N ASN A 111 -0.95 -16.49 -2.49
CA ASN A 111 -0.43 -17.50 -1.55
C ASN A 111 -1.29 -17.67 -0.29
N ILE A 112 -2.54 -17.19 -0.29
CA ILE A 112 -3.48 -17.41 0.83
C ILE A 112 -3.70 -18.91 1.05
N PHE A 113 -3.77 -19.66 -0.04
CA PHE A 113 -3.86 -21.11 -0.02
C PHE A 113 -2.64 -21.71 -0.72
N SER A 114 -2.16 -22.84 -0.22
CA SER A 114 -1.04 -23.60 -0.79
C SER A 114 -1.46 -24.96 -1.34
N GLY A 115 -2.75 -25.30 -1.27
CA GLY A 115 -3.31 -26.61 -1.57
C GLY A 115 -4.33 -26.64 -2.70
N SER A 116 -5.25 -27.61 -2.64
CA SER A 116 -6.25 -27.86 -3.70
C SER A 116 -7.35 -26.79 -3.76
N GLU A 117 -7.42 -25.89 -2.79
CA GLU A 117 -8.31 -24.73 -2.80
C GLU A 117 -8.11 -23.90 -4.06
N ASN A 118 -6.85 -23.64 -4.44
CA ASN A 118 -6.53 -22.89 -5.66
C ASN A 118 -7.02 -23.62 -6.92
N GLU A 119 -6.96 -24.96 -6.95
CA GLU A 119 -7.44 -25.74 -8.08
C GLU A 119 -8.97 -25.69 -8.22
N ILE A 120 -9.70 -25.68 -7.09
CA ILE A 120 -11.16 -25.52 -7.07
C ILE A 120 -11.57 -24.15 -7.62
N LEU A 121 -10.86 -23.10 -7.19
CA LEU A 121 -11.18 -21.74 -7.57
C LEU A 121 -10.92 -21.43 -9.06
N LYS A 122 -10.08 -22.21 -9.76
CA LYS A 122 -9.80 -22.02 -11.19
C LYS A 122 -11.04 -22.11 -12.08
N GLU A 123 -12.04 -22.90 -11.70
CA GLU A 123 -13.28 -23.05 -12.49
C GLU A 123 -14.07 -21.75 -12.58
N PHE A 124 -13.94 -20.87 -11.58
CA PHE A 124 -14.75 -19.67 -11.43
C PHE A 124 -14.09 -18.39 -12.00
N SER A 125 -12.89 -18.52 -12.57
CA SER A 125 -12.21 -17.42 -13.29
C SER A 125 -12.05 -16.12 -12.49
N ILE A 126 -11.44 -16.19 -11.30
CA ILE A 126 -11.10 -14.99 -10.50
C ILE A 126 -10.35 -14.00 -11.40
N ILE A 127 -10.91 -12.79 -11.57
CA ILE A 127 -10.31 -11.74 -12.40
C ILE A 127 -9.12 -11.14 -11.66
N ASN A 128 -9.36 -10.71 -10.43
CA ASN A 128 -8.34 -10.20 -9.53
C ASN A 128 -8.74 -10.41 -8.07
N ALA A 129 -7.77 -10.25 -7.18
CA ALA A 129 -7.96 -10.17 -5.75
C ALA A 129 -7.09 -9.05 -5.18
N PHE A 130 -7.56 -8.40 -4.11
CA PHE A 130 -6.71 -7.60 -3.24
C PHE A 130 -6.71 -8.18 -1.83
N THR A 131 -5.53 -8.33 -1.26
CA THR A 131 -5.32 -9.00 0.03
C THR A 131 -4.63 -8.07 1.02
N SER A 132 -5.09 -8.04 2.26
CA SER A 132 -4.41 -7.37 3.37
C SER A 132 -4.48 -8.21 4.64
N PHE A 133 -3.31 -8.62 5.12
CA PHE A 133 -3.08 -9.37 6.34
C PHE A 133 -2.16 -8.57 7.24
N ARG A 134 -2.44 -8.62 8.55
CA ARG A 134 -1.51 -8.18 9.58
C ARG A 134 -1.56 -9.10 10.80
N SER A 135 -0.44 -9.20 11.49
CA SER A 135 -0.32 -9.88 12.79
C SER A 135 0.01 -8.90 13.91
N THR A 136 -0.11 -9.36 15.15
CA THR A 136 0.48 -8.70 16.31
C THR A 136 2.00 -8.86 16.30
N ASP A 137 2.73 -7.97 16.97
CA ASP A 137 4.20 -8.02 17.03
C ASP A 137 4.77 -9.33 17.61
N ASP A 138 3.97 -10.05 18.41
CA ASP A 138 4.32 -11.35 18.99
C ASP A 138 3.76 -12.55 18.22
N ASP A 139 3.13 -12.30 17.06
CA ASP A 139 2.45 -13.28 16.20
C ASP A 139 1.33 -14.09 16.89
N SER A 140 0.87 -13.69 18.09
CA SER A 140 -0.22 -14.37 18.80
C SER A 140 -1.56 -14.27 18.09
N ARG A 141 -1.75 -13.24 17.27
CA ARG A 141 -2.97 -13.01 16.49
C ARG A 141 -2.66 -12.56 15.09
N GLU A 142 -3.51 -12.99 14.17
CA GLU A 142 -3.50 -12.56 12.78
C GLU A 142 -4.94 -12.31 12.32
N PHE A 143 -5.13 -11.24 11.56
CA PHE A 143 -6.36 -11.04 10.79
C PHE A 143 -6.02 -10.61 9.38
N GLY A 144 -6.71 -11.23 8.43
CA GLY A 144 -6.59 -10.92 7.02
C GLY A 144 -7.94 -10.84 6.34
N VAL A 145 -8.01 -9.97 5.35
CA VAL A 145 -9.12 -9.86 4.41
C VAL A 145 -8.57 -10.00 2.99
N SER A 146 -9.30 -10.73 2.16
CA SER A 146 -9.04 -10.80 0.73
C SER A 146 -10.35 -10.67 -0.01
N VAL A 147 -10.42 -9.70 -0.93
CA VAL A 147 -11.61 -9.44 -1.74
C VAL A 147 -11.33 -9.95 -3.14
N TRP A 148 -12.11 -10.93 -3.58
CA TRP A 148 -11.94 -11.61 -4.87
C TRP A 148 -13.03 -11.15 -5.82
N ARG A 149 -12.64 -10.69 -7.00
CA ARG A 149 -13.55 -10.28 -8.06
C ARG A 149 -13.75 -11.41 -9.08
N PHE A 150 -14.99 -11.74 -9.35
CA PHE A 150 -15.40 -12.74 -10.35
C PHE A 150 -16.07 -12.08 -11.56
N PRO A 151 -16.23 -12.80 -12.68
CA PRO A 151 -16.93 -12.28 -13.85
C PRO A 151 -18.41 -12.01 -13.58
N THR A 152 -19.05 -12.86 -12.77
CA THR A 152 -20.49 -12.77 -12.44
C THR A 152 -20.77 -13.07 -10.96
N THR A 153 -21.99 -12.75 -10.52
CA THR A 153 -22.50 -13.13 -9.20
C THR A 153 -22.65 -14.65 -9.01
N GLU A 154 -22.94 -15.37 -10.09
CA GLU A 154 -23.05 -16.83 -10.07
C GLU A 154 -21.66 -17.46 -9.82
N ASP A 155 -20.63 -16.96 -10.51
CA ASP A 155 -19.25 -17.41 -10.31
C ASP A 155 -18.77 -17.15 -8.88
N ALA A 156 -19.04 -15.96 -8.33
CA ALA A 156 -18.70 -15.61 -6.96
C ALA A 156 -19.40 -16.53 -5.93
N SER A 157 -20.70 -16.78 -6.12
CA SER A 157 -21.47 -17.63 -5.22
C SER A 157 -21.05 -19.10 -5.33
N GLY A 158 -20.81 -19.58 -6.54
CA GLY A 158 -20.30 -20.93 -6.81
C GLY A 158 -18.92 -21.15 -6.21
N ALA A 159 -18.01 -20.19 -6.35
CA ALA A 159 -16.67 -20.26 -5.78
C ALA A 159 -16.69 -20.34 -4.25
N ALA A 160 -17.48 -19.48 -3.59
CA ALA A 160 -17.63 -19.50 -2.14
C ALA A 160 -18.19 -20.84 -1.64
N GLN A 161 -19.22 -21.35 -2.31
CA GLN A 161 -19.84 -22.64 -1.93
C GLN A 161 -18.87 -23.81 -2.16
N ALA A 162 -18.21 -23.88 -3.32
CA ALA A 162 -17.28 -24.96 -3.65
C ALA A 162 -16.08 -25.00 -2.71
N LEU A 163 -15.52 -23.83 -2.37
CA LEU A 163 -14.42 -23.74 -1.41
C LEU A 163 -14.87 -24.12 0.01
N TYR A 164 -16.05 -23.68 0.44
CA TYR A 164 -16.61 -24.07 1.73
C TYR A 164 -16.83 -25.59 1.82
N GLU A 165 -17.45 -26.21 0.82
CA GLU A 165 -17.66 -27.66 0.76
C GLU A 165 -16.33 -28.43 0.82
N TYR A 166 -15.31 -27.96 0.10
CA TYR A 166 -13.97 -28.54 0.18
C TYR A 166 -13.37 -28.41 1.59
N LYS A 167 -13.47 -27.25 2.24
CA LYS A 167 -12.96 -27.06 3.61
C LYS A 167 -13.60 -28.03 4.62
N LEU A 168 -14.86 -28.43 4.43
CA LEU A 168 -15.53 -29.40 5.30
C LEU A 168 -15.06 -30.85 5.09
N ALA A 169 -14.60 -31.17 3.88
CA ALA A 169 -14.20 -32.53 3.51
C ALA A 169 -13.05 -32.49 2.48
N PRO A 170 -11.85 -32.02 2.87
CA PRO A 170 -10.75 -31.87 1.93
C PRO A 170 -10.29 -33.26 1.48
N ALA A 171 -9.94 -33.37 0.20
CA ALA A 171 -9.31 -34.57 -0.32
C ALA A 171 -7.92 -34.76 0.31
N ASP A 172 -7.53 -36.03 0.55
CA ASP A 172 -6.18 -36.36 1.00
C ASP A 172 -5.15 -35.84 0.00
N GLY A 173 -4.08 -35.20 0.50
CA GLY A 173 -3.04 -34.63 -0.33
C GLY A 173 -1.85 -34.13 0.50
N PRO A 174 -0.70 -33.84 -0.16
CA PRO A 174 0.53 -33.41 0.53
C PRO A 174 0.40 -32.08 1.28
N PHE A 175 -0.62 -31.29 0.97
CA PHE A 175 -0.92 -30.01 1.59
C PHE A 175 -2.29 -29.99 2.29
N ALA A 176 -2.93 -31.16 2.45
CA ALA A 176 -4.22 -31.23 3.13
C ALA A 176 -4.06 -30.97 4.63
N THR A 177 -4.81 -30.01 5.15
CA THR A 177 -4.78 -29.61 6.56
C THR A 177 -5.82 -30.34 7.41
N GLY A 178 -6.73 -31.09 6.76
CA GLY A 178 -7.81 -31.84 7.41
C GLY A 178 -9.12 -31.05 7.46
N PRO A 179 -10.25 -31.71 7.79
CA PRO A 179 -11.57 -31.09 7.73
C PRO A 179 -11.71 -29.96 8.74
N GLU A 180 -12.28 -28.84 8.28
CA GLU A 180 -12.66 -27.71 9.12
C GLU A 180 -14.08 -27.91 9.70
N THR A 181 -14.36 -27.26 10.84
CA THR A 181 -15.64 -27.39 11.54
C THR A 181 -16.55 -26.20 11.24
N PRO A 182 -17.79 -26.40 10.76
CA PRO A 182 -18.74 -25.31 10.55
C PRO A 182 -19.06 -24.55 11.84
N ILE A 183 -19.21 -23.23 11.73
CA ILE A 183 -19.74 -22.38 12.81
C ILE A 183 -20.76 -21.39 12.24
N SER A 184 -21.76 -21.02 13.05
CA SER A 184 -22.70 -19.95 12.69
C SER A 184 -22.26 -18.62 13.30
N LEU A 185 -22.30 -17.56 12.51
CA LEU A 185 -22.08 -16.18 12.94
C LEU A 185 -23.45 -15.47 12.97
N PRO A 186 -24.08 -15.27 14.15
CA PRO A 186 -25.45 -14.75 14.21
C PRO A 186 -25.67 -13.38 13.55
N GLU A 187 -24.63 -12.54 13.56
CA GLU A 187 -24.64 -11.20 12.94
C GLU A 187 -24.36 -11.24 11.43
N LEU A 188 -23.97 -12.40 10.91
CA LEU A 188 -23.61 -12.64 9.51
C LEU A 188 -24.25 -13.94 8.99
N PRO A 189 -25.60 -14.01 8.93
CA PRO A 189 -26.30 -15.26 8.61
C PRO A 189 -26.06 -15.78 7.19
N ASP A 190 -25.63 -14.92 6.27
CA ASP A 190 -25.34 -15.27 4.87
C ASP A 190 -23.86 -15.61 4.63
N THR A 191 -23.05 -15.65 5.70
CA THR A 191 -21.61 -15.95 5.64
C THR A 191 -21.36 -17.43 5.90
N LEU A 192 -20.61 -18.07 5.00
CA LEU A 192 -20.09 -19.42 5.22
C LEU A 192 -18.85 -19.33 6.11
N ALA A 193 -18.87 -19.99 7.26
CA ALA A 193 -17.79 -19.88 8.25
C ALA A 193 -17.36 -21.26 8.77
N THR A 194 -16.05 -21.42 8.87
CA THR A 194 -15.41 -22.65 9.36
C THR A 194 -14.29 -22.31 10.33
N THR A 195 -14.12 -23.14 11.36
CA THR A 195 -13.00 -23.08 12.29
C THR A 195 -12.05 -24.24 12.08
N HIS A 196 -10.76 -24.00 12.26
CA HIS A 196 -9.74 -25.05 12.24
C HIS A 196 -8.82 -24.91 13.45
N SER A 197 -8.40 -26.03 14.03
CA SER A 197 -7.38 -26.04 15.08
C SER A 197 -6.08 -26.51 14.46
N TRP A 198 -5.01 -25.74 14.68
CA TRP A 198 -3.65 -25.99 14.21
C TRP A 198 -2.77 -26.36 15.41
N PRO A 199 -2.71 -27.64 15.82
CA PRO A 199 -1.99 -28.04 17.03
C PRO A 199 -0.50 -27.73 16.99
N GLU A 200 0.10 -27.73 15.80
CA GLU A 200 1.52 -27.43 15.60
C GLU A 200 1.86 -25.96 15.84
N LEU A 201 0.85 -25.08 15.74
CA LEU A 201 0.97 -23.63 15.92
C LEU A 201 0.28 -23.13 17.20
N ASP A 202 -0.30 -24.05 18.00
CA ASP A 202 -1.18 -23.73 19.14
C ASP A 202 -2.31 -22.74 18.78
N THR A 203 -2.75 -22.72 17.51
CA THR A 203 -3.65 -21.69 16.97
C THR A 203 -5.03 -22.26 16.67
N ILE A 204 -6.08 -21.51 16.97
CA ILE A 204 -7.41 -21.71 16.41
C ILE A 204 -7.67 -20.62 15.39
N SER A 205 -8.08 -21.01 14.17
CA SER A 205 -8.45 -20.07 13.13
C SER A 205 -9.92 -20.14 12.78
N LEU A 206 -10.42 -19.04 12.22
CA LEU A 206 -11.73 -18.95 11.60
C LEU A 206 -11.58 -18.34 10.20
N SER A 207 -12.07 -19.07 9.21
CA SER A 207 -12.22 -18.62 7.82
C SER A 207 -13.66 -18.21 7.57
N THR A 208 -13.88 -17.10 6.87
CA THR A 208 -15.21 -16.75 6.34
C THR A 208 -15.19 -16.58 4.84
N LEU A 209 -16.33 -16.86 4.20
CA LEU A 209 -16.62 -16.61 2.80
C LEU A 209 -17.98 -15.90 2.72
N THR A 210 -17.96 -14.62 2.37
CA THR A 210 -19.18 -13.80 2.27
C THR A 210 -19.32 -13.25 0.86
N THR A 211 -20.41 -13.56 0.18
CA THR A 211 -20.66 -13.09 -1.19
C THR A 211 -21.32 -11.70 -1.17
N ARG A 212 -20.89 -10.83 -2.09
CA ARG A 212 -21.52 -9.52 -2.31
C ARG A 212 -21.44 -9.15 -3.78
N GLY A 213 -22.54 -9.29 -4.51
CA GLY A 213 -22.55 -9.07 -5.95
C GLY A 213 -21.62 -10.05 -6.67
N MET A 214 -20.66 -9.55 -7.45
CA MET A 214 -19.66 -10.37 -8.15
C MET A 214 -18.37 -10.59 -7.34
N PHE A 215 -18.41 -10.32 -6.04
CA PHE A 215 -17.26 -10.44 -5.17
C PHE A 215 -17.46 -11.50 -4.09
N VAL A 216 -16.36 -12.09 -3.66
CA VAL A 216 -16.26 -12.86 -2.41
C VAL A 216 -15.32 -12.11 -1.47
N VAL A 217 -15.79 -11.84 -0.27
CA VAL A 217 -14.98 -11.40 0.87
C VAL A 217 -14.56 -12.64 1.63
N TYR A 218 -13.28 -12.97 1.54
CA TYR A 218 -12.64 -13.97 2.38
C TYR A 218 -12.00 -13.27 3.59
N THR A 219 -12.23 -13.78 4.79
CA THR A 219 -11.45 -13.38 5.96
C THR A 219 -10.80 -14.57 6.61
N TYR A 220 -9.62 -14.34 7.18
CA TYR A 220 -8.94 -15.26 8.08
C TYR A 220 -8.70 -14.54 9.40
N SER A 221 -8.95 -15.22 10.50
CA SER A 221 -8.58 -14.76 11.84
C SER A 221 -7.94 -15.93 12.59
N GLY A 222 -6.75 -15.74 13.14
CA GLY A 222 -6.03 -16.73 13.94
C GLY A 222 -5.71 -16.16 15.31
N ASP A 223 -5.86 -16.98 16.35
CA ASP A 223 -5.51 -16.64 17.73
C ASP A 223 -4.85 -17.88 18.37
N ASP A 224 -3.69 -17.69 19.01
CA ASP A 224 -2.93 -18.74 19.73
C ASP A 224 -3.53 -19.11 21.09
N SER A 225 -4.61 -18.42 21.49
CA SER A 225 -5.37 -18.78 22.67
C SER A 225 -6.37 -19.90 22.38
N SER A 226 -6.67 -20.69 23.42
CA SER A 226 -7.63 -21.80 23.31
C SER A 226 -9.10 -21.38 23.05
N GLY A 227 -9.40 -20.11 22.81
CA GLY A 227 -10.75 -19.55 22.71
C GLY A 227 -11.11 -19.07 21.30
N THR A 228 -12.41 -19.04 21.00
CA THR A 228 -12.92 -18.56 19.68
C THR A 228 -13.48 -17.14 19.72
N GLU A 229 -13.44 -16.47 20.87
CA GLU A 229 -14.10 -15.17 21.08
C GLU A 229 -13.52 -14.10 20.17
N TRP A 230 -12.18 -13.93 20.17
CA TRP A 230 -11.52 -12.90 19.36
C TRP A 230 -11.64 -13.19 17.85
N ILE A 231 -11.39 -14.43 17.41
CA ILE A 231 -11.49 -14.78 15.97
C ILE A 231 -12.91 -14.54 15.42
N THR A 232 -13.94 -14.83 16.23
CA THR A 232 -15.35 -14.62 15.85
C THR A 232 -15.68 -13.13 15.77
N ASP A 233 -15.25 -12.34 16.76
CA ASP A 233 -15.46 -10.89 16.80
C ASP A 233 -14.71 -10.15 15.69
N ALA A 234 -13.41 -10.46 15.50
CA ALA A 234 -12.58 -9.86 14.47
C ALA A 234 -13.13 -10.15 13.06
N ALA A 235 -13.50 -11.40 12.77
CA ALA A 235 -14.13 -11.76 11.50
C ALA A 235 -15.48 -11.06 11.30
N THR A 236 -16.32 -10.98 12.34
CA THR A 236 -17.63 -10.32 12.24
C THR A 236 -17.48 -8.85 11.89
N ARG A 237 -16.64 -8.12 12.62
CA ARG A 237 -16.38 -6.69 12.38
C ARG A 237 -15.67 -6.45 11.04
N GLY A 238 -14.74 -7.32 10.69
CA GLY A 238 -14.02 -7.28 9.42
C GLY A 238 -14.94 -7.42 8.21
N VAL A 239 -15.79 -8.45 8.19
CA VAL A 239 -16.77 -8.68 7.11
C VAL A 239 -17.77 -7.53 7.01
N GLN A 240 -18.36 -7.08 8.13
CA GLN A 240 -19.32 -5.97 8.12
C GLN A 240 -18.73 -4.70 7.48
N ARG A 241 -17.54 -4.29 7.91
CA ARG A 241 -16.85 -3.11 7.36
C ARG A 241 -16.45 -3.31 5.90
N GLN A 242 -16.04 -4.52 5.53
CA GLN A 242 -15.65 -4.83 4.16
C GLN A 242 -16.85 -4.74 3.20
N ILE A 243 -18.04 -5.16 3.63
CA ILE A 243 -19.27 -4.99 2.84
C ILE A 243 -19.58 -3.50 2.63
N GLU A 244 -19.46 -2.67 3.67
CA GLU A 244 -19.70 -1.21 3.57
C GLU A 244 -18.72 -0.49 2.63
N LEU A 245 -17.45 -0.92 2.61
CA LEU A 245 -16.46 -0.40 1.66
C LEU A 245 -16.78 -0.86 0.25
N LEU A 246 -17.06 -2.15 0.07
CA LEU A 246 -17.32 -2.73 -1.24
C LEU A 246 -18.60 -2.18 -1.89
N ASP A 247 -19.62 -1.84 -1.11
CA ASP A 247 -20.84 -1.17 -1.59
C ASP A 247 -20.58 0.22 -2.19
N ARG A 248 -19.45 0.84 -1.83
CA ARG A 248 -19.01 2.14 -2.36
C ARG A 248 -18.00 2.00 -3.50
N PHE A 249 -17.48 0.80 -3.75
CA PHE A 249 -16.51 0.58 -4.82
C PHE A 249 -17.17 0.77 -6.18
N PRO A 250 -16.71 1.73 -7.02
CA PRO A 250 -17.20 1.91 -8.38
C PRO A 250 -16.61 0.82 -9.30
N ALA A 251 -17.09 -0.41 -9.11
CA ALA A 251 -16.70 -1.60 -9.84
C ALA A 251 -16.87 -1.37 -11.36
N THR A 252 -15.80 -1.59 -12.12
CA THR A 252 -15.84 -1.46 -13.58
C THR A 252 -16.67 -2.59 -14.17
N PRO A 253 -17.50 -2.38 -15.21
CA PRO A 253 -18.05 -3.50 -15.98
C PRO A 253 -16.93 -4.41 -16.49
N THR A 254 -17.12 -5.73 -16.44
CA THR A 254 -16.05 -6.70 -16.72
C THR A 254 -15.44 -6.54 -18.12
N ASP A 255 -16.25 -6.17 -19.11
CA ASP A 255 -15.85 -5.90 -20.50
C ASP A 255 -15.17 -4.53 -20.70
N GLU A 256 -15.21 -3.64 -19.71
CA GLU A 256 -14.56 -2.33 -19.73
C GLU A 256 -13.22 -2.30 -18.96
N ILE A 257 -12.87 -3.37 -18.23
CA ILE A 257 -11.64 -3.45 -17.42
C ILE A 257 -10.37 -3.18 -18.25
N ALA A 258 -10.29 -3.70 -19.48
CA ALA A 258 -9.15 -3.47 -20.36
C ALA A 258 -9.02 -1.99 -20.82
N SER A 259 -10.08 -1.20 -20.67
CA SER A 259 -10.09 0.23 -21.05
C SER A 259 -9.70 1.17 -19.90
N LEU A 260 -9.40 0.63 -18.71
CA LEU A 260 -9.03 1.43 -17.56
C LEU A 260 -7.75 2.26 -17.83
N PRO A 261 -7.67 3.50 -17.33
CA PRO A 261 -6.44 4.28 -17.39
C PRO A 261 -5.39 3.68 -16.45
N ILE A 262 -4.14 3.53 -16.94
CA ILE A 262 -3.04 3.00 -16.14
C ILE A 262 -2.46 4.08 -15.21
N ASP A 263 -2.46 5.34 -15.64
CA ASP A 263 -1.87 6.46 -14.91
C ASP A 263 -2.92 7.50 -14.52
N LEU A 264 -3.59 7.26 -13.39
CA LEU A 264 -4.53 8.23 -12.84
C LEU A 264 -3.80 9.50 -12.41
N ASP A 265 -4.29 10.63 -12.91
CA ASP A 265 -3.76 11.97 -12.68
C ASP A 265 -2.25 12.15 -12.97
N LYS A 266 -1.70 11.31 -13.86
CA LYS A 266 -0.35 11.43 -14.44
C LYS A 266 0.79 11.37 -13.41
N VAL A 267 0.59 10.67 -12.28
CA VAL A 267 1.59 10.56 -11.21
C VAL A 267 2.59 9.44 -11.51
N MET A 268 2.16 8.32 -12.10
CA MET A 268 3.04 7.21 -12.47
C MET A 268 4.09 7.62 -13.50
N ALA A 269 3.75 8.53 -14.42
CA ALA A 269 4.68 9.11 -15.38
C ALA A 269 5.91 9.77 -14.72
N ARG A 270 5.83 10.14 -13.43
CA ARG A 270 6.91 10.77 -12.66
C ARG A 270 7.80 9.77 -11.94
N ALA A 271 7.38 8.52 -11.76
CA ALA A 271 8.14 7.49 -11.05
C ALA A 271 9.19 6.81 -11.95
N VAL A 272 10.28 6.32 -11.35
CA VAL A 272 11.29 5.52 -12.05
C VAL A 272 10.67 4.19 -12.49
N GLY A 273 10.77 3.90 -13.78
CA GLY A 273 10.30 2.64 -14.36
C GLY A 273 11.25 1.49 -14.10
N PHE A 274 10.75 0.27 -14.23
CA PHE A 274 11.59 -0.92 -14.27
C PHE A 274 12.39 -1.00 -15.59
N VAL A 275 13.62 -1.49 -15.53
CA VAL A 275 14.38 -1.89 -16.73
C VAL A 275 14.01 -3.33 -17.14
N ASP A 276 14.37 -3.73 -18.35
CA ASP A 276 14.00 -5.05 -18.91
C ASP A 276 14.47 -6.25 -18.07
N SER A 277 15.51 -6.09 -17.25
CA SER A 277 16.03 -7.12 -16.35
C SER A 277 15.31 -7.19 -15.00
N GLU A 278 14.42 -6.24 -14.69
CA GLU A 278 13.67 -6.17 -13.45
C GLU A 278 12.22 -6.62 -13.65
N TYR A 279 11.61 -7.13 -12.57
CA TYR A 279 10.24 -7.62 -12.59
C TYR A 279 9.36 -6.72 -11.71
N SER A 280 8.22 -6.28 -12.25
CA SER A 280 7.15 -5.68 -11.47
C SER A 280 6.19 -6.74 -10.93
N ARG A 281 5.63 -6.50 -9.75
CA ARG A 281 4.49 -7.25 -9.24
C ARG A 281 3.20 -6.63 -9.78
N ASN A 282 2.08 -7.36 -9.69
CA ASN A 282 0.76 -6.81 -10.05
C ASN A 282 0.35 -5.60 -9.18
N SER A 283 0.98 -5.45 -8.00
CA SER A 283 0.79 -4.30 -7.12
C SER A 283 1.67 -3.09 -7.48
N ASP A 284 2.62 -3.25 -8.39
CA ASP A 284 3.47 -2.18 -8.88
C ASP A 284 2.92 -1.67 -10.23
N MET A 285 3.54 -0.64 -10.80
CA MET A 285 2.99 0.08 -11.95
C MET A 285 1.55 0.55 -11.68
N ALA A 286 1.36 1.12 -10.49
CA ALA A 286 0.06 1.45 -9.93
C ALA A 286 0.03 2.90 -9.44
N VAL A 287 -1.16 3.50 -9.44
CA VAL A 287 -1.44 4.75 -8.71
C VAL A 287 -2.52 4.49 -7.68
N TYR A 288 -2.13 4.45 -6.41
CA TYR A 288 -3.03 4.30 -5.28
C TYR A 288 -3.51 5.68 -4.79
N GLY A 289 -4.66 5.70 -4.14
CA GLY A 289 -4.99 6.77 -3.21
C GLY A 289 -4.35 6.51 -1.84
N PRO A 290 -4.67 7.35 -0.84
CA PRO A 290 -4.12 7.25 0.50
C PRO A 290 -4.40 5.89 1.15
N ASP A 291 -5.67 5.48 1.21
CA ASP A 291 -6.08 4.27 1.93
C ASP A 291 -5.48 3.02 1.27
N GLY A 292 -5.52 2.91 -0.05
CA GLY A 292 -4.96 1.77 -0.78
C GLY A 292 -3.45 1.63 -0.59
N TRP A 293 -2.71 2.74 -0.48
CA TRP A 293 -1.27 2.71 -0.19
C TRP A 293 -0.96 2.20 1.21
N LEU A 294 -1.77 2.55 2.22
CA LEU A 294 -1.54 2.19 3.62
C LEU A 294 -1.57 0.66 3.89
N HIS A 295 -2.00 -0.15 2.92
CA HIS A 295 -1.84 -1.62 3.00
C HIS A 295 -0.38 -2.08 2.88
N TYR A 296 0.49 -1.29 2.27
CA TYR A 296 1.92 -1.57 2.10
C TYR A 296 2.80 -0.87 3.14
N ASP A 297 2.25 0.12 3.84
CA ASP A 297 2.97 0.92 4.82
C ASP A 297 3.24 0.14 6.12
N SER A 298 4.40 0.39 6.74
CA SER A 298 4.80 -0.26 8.00
C SER A 298 4.10 0.34 9.22
N ALA A 299 3.67 1.60 9.17
CA ALA A 299 3.03 2.34 10.25
C ALA A 299 1.76 3.05 9.77
N PRO A 300 0.75 2.31 9.25
CA PRO A 300 -0.32 2.89 8.45
C PRO A 300 -1.20 3.90 9.21
N ALA A 301 -1.35 3.73 10.53
CA ALA A 301 -2.13 4.66 11.34
C ALA A 301 -1.44 6.04 11.44
N ASP A 302 -0.13 6.07 11.60
CA ASP A 302 0.65 7.30 11.71
C ASP A 302 0.83 7.95 10.32
N THR A 303 1.16 7.15 9.31
CA THR A 303 1.28 7.62 7.93
C THR A 303 -0.04 8.19 7.39
N GLY A 304 -1.20 7.61 7.76
CA GLY A 304 -2.51 8.16 7.41
C GLY A 304 -2.74 9.57 7.94
N VAL A 305 -2.32 9.85 9.18
CA VAL A 305 -2.39 11.21 9.76
C VAL A 305 -1.50 12.18 8.99
N VAL A 306 -0.30 11.75 8.59
CA VAL A 306 0.60 12.59 7.78
C VAL A 306 -0.02 12.87 6.41
N PHE A 307 -0.62 11.88 5.75
CA PHE A 307 -1.29 12.06 4.46
C PHE A 307 -2.44 13.06 4.53
N GLU A 308 -3.25 13.02 5.58
CA GLU A 308 -4.30 14.02 5.82
C GLU A 308 -3.72 15.44 6.00
N GLN A 309 -2.62 15.57 6.76
CA GLN A 309 -1.95 16.85 7.00
C GLN A 309 -1.33 17.46 5.75
N THR A 310 -0.73 16.63 4.89
CA THR A 310 -0.02 17.06 3.68
C THR A 310 -0.92 17.10 2.45
N GLY A 311 -2.20 16.71 2.59
CA GLY A 311 -3.11 16.54 1.47
C GLY A 311 -2.58 15.58 0.41
N THR A 312 -1.88 14.52 0.85
CA THR A 312 -1.40 13.47 -0.06
C THR A 312 -2.61 12.76 -0.64
N ASP A 313 -2.75 12.75 -1.97
CA ASP A 313 -3.94 12.22 -2.64
C ASP A 313 -3.64 11.10 -3.64
N ARG A 314 -2.38 10.97 -4.06
CA ARG A 314 -1.93 9.90 -4.98
C ARG A 314 -0.55 9.41 -4.60
N VAL A 315 -0.37 8.10 -4.71
CA VAL A 315 0.90 7.41 -4.53
C VAL A 315 1.15 6.49 -5.71
N ALA A 316 2.10 6.86 -6.57
CA ALA A 316 2.53 6.01 -7.66
C ALA A 316 3.59 5.02 -7.16
N LYS A 317 3.31 3.72 -7.27
CA LYS A 317 4.23 2.65 -6.90
C LYS A 317 4.83 2.01 -8.16
N VAL A 318 6.10 2.27 -8.42
CA VAL A 318 6.86 1.65 -9.52
C VAL A 318 8.20 1.15 -8.97
N ASN A 319 9.33 1.46 -9.60
CA ASN A 319 10.67 1.17 -9.05
C ASN A 319 11.10 2.25 -8.05
N SER A 320 10.50 3.44 -8.13
CA SER A 320 10.40 4.40 -7.03
C SER A 320 8.94 4.55 -6.60
N VAL A 321 8.72 5.07 -5.39
CA VAL A 321 7.40 5.48 -4.92
C VAL A 321 7.31 7.01 -5.00
N VAL A 322 6.30 7.54 -5.67
CA VAL A 322 6.08 8.99 -5.82
C VAL A 322 4.76 9.38 -5.19
N TYR A 323 4.83 10.27 -4.20
CA TYR A 323 3.70 10.83 -3.48
C TYR A 323 3.39 12.22 -4.05
N ARG A 324 2.11 12.50 -4.28
CA ARG A 324 1.63 13.84 -4.66
C ARG A 324 0.94 14.48 -3.45
N THR A 325 1.46 15.60 -2.99
CA THR A 325 0.92 16.38 -1.86
C THR A 325 0.09 17.57 -2.36
N ALA A 326 -0.51 18.33 -1.45
CA ALA A 326 -1.28 19.55 -1.78
C ALA A 326 -0.39 20.65 -2.42
N GLY A 327 0.85 20.76 -1.97
CA GLY A 327 1.80 21.77 -2.40
C GLY A 327 3.25 21.42 -2.04
N PRO A 328 4.21 22.29 -2.42
CA PRO A 328 5.63 22.05 -2.18
C PRO A 328 6.01 22.03 -0.70
N ASP A 329 5.41 22.90 0.12
CA ASP A 329 5.67 22.92 1.57
C ASP A 329 5.18 21.60 2.21
N GLU A 330 4.03 21.09 1.77
CA GLU A 330 3.52 19.80 2.24
C GLU A 330 4.38 18.62 1.80
N ALA A 331 5.08 18.72 0.66
CA ALA A 331 6.02 17.69 0.22
C ALA A 331 7.25 17.61 1.16
N GLU A 332 7.74 18.75 1.64
CA GLU A 332 8.81 18.78 2.66
C GLU A 332 8.33 18.25 4.01
N VAL A 333 7.11 18.59 4.44
CA VAL A 333 6.52 18.02 5.67
C VAL A 333 6.41 16.50 5.58
N LEU A 334 5.97 15.97 4.43
CA LEU A 334 5.88 14.52 4.20
C LEU A 334 7.27 13.88 4.27
N LYS A 335 8.27 14.47 3.60
CA LYS A 335 9.65 14.00 3.61
C LYS A 335 10.24 13.97 5.01
N ASP A 336 10.03 15.01 5.81
CA ASP A 336 10.53 15.08 7.19
C ASP A 336 9.90 13.99 8.08
N ALA A 337 8.60 13.73 7.91
CA ALA A 337 7.91 12.65 8.61
C ALA A 337 8.48 11.27 8.23
N PHE A 338 8.70 11.03 6.93
CA PHE A 338 9.28 9.77 6.45
C PHE A 338 10.74 9.59 6.87
N ALA A 339 11.51 10.68 6.95
CA ALA A 339 12.87 10.65 7.48
C ALA A 339 12.87 10.26 8.97
N ALA A 340 11.92 10.80 9.76
CA ALA A 340 11.75 10.42 11.16
C ALA A 340 11.36 8.94 11.33
N HIS A 341 10.41 8.45 10.54
CA HIS A 341 10.04 7.02 10.54
C HIS A 341 11.21 6.12 10.15
N THR A 342 11.99 6.52 9.14
CA THR A 342 13.20 5.78 8.72
C THR A 342 14.23 5.70 9.85
N ALA A 343 14.47 6.80 10.55
CA ALA A 343 15.42 6.86 11.66
C ALA A 343 14.96 6.02 12.87
N GLU A 344 13.66 5.93 13.11
CA GLU A 344 13.09 5.08 14.17
C GLU A 344 13.15 3.59 13.81
N ALA A 345 12.72 3.23 12.60
CA ALA A 345 12.69 1.85 12.13
C ALA A 345 14.09 1.27 11.91
N TYR A 346 15.04 2.11 11.47
CA TYR A 346 16.39 1.68 11.12
C TYR A 346 17.45 2.62 11.73
N PRO A 347 17.68 2.56 13.05
CA PRO A 347 18.59 3.47 13.75
C PRO A 347 20.06 3.32 13.33
N ASP A 348 20.42 2.22 12.67
CA ASP A 348 21.77 1.94 12.17
C ASP A 348 22.01 2.47 10.74
N LEU A 349 20.97 2.96 10.04
CA LEU A 349 21.16 3.67 8.77
C LEU A 349 21.71 5.07 9.04
N VAL A 350 22.84 5.39 8.43
CA VAL A 350 23.50 6.70 8.55
C VAL A 350 23.43 7.45 7.24
N GLU A 351 23.41 8.79 7.30
CA GLU A 351 23.35 9.62 6.10
C GLU A 351 24.51 9.29 5.14
N ASP A 352 24.18 9.04 3.88
CA ASP A 352 25.10 8.62 2.83
C ASP A 352 24.95 9.54 1.61
N PRO A 353 25.66 10.69 1.60
CA PRO A 353 25.58 11.64 0.49
C PRO A 353 26.14 11.08 -0.82
N SER A 354 26.91 9.98 -0.78
CA SER A 354 27.45 9.36 -2.00
C SER A 354 26.38 8.78 -2.91
N LEU A 355 25.20 8.48 -2.37
CA LEU A 355 24.04 7.97 -3.12
C LEU A 355 23.27 9.06 -3.87
N THR A 356 23.49 10.34 -3.56
CA THR A 356 22.67 11.45 -4.05
C THR A 356 23.10 11.99 -5.41
N GLN A 357 24.32 11.68 -5.86
CA GLN A 357 24.98 12.36 -6.98
C GLN A 357 25.01 13.90 -6.85
N GLY A 358 24.92 14.44 -5.63
CA GLY A 358 24.90 15.88 -5.37
C GLY A 358 23.59 16.60 -5.71
N LEU A 359 22.50 15.85 -5.90
CA LEU A 359 21.20 16.40 -6.24
C LEU A 359 20.60 17.21 -5.08
N PRO A 360 19.92 18.34 -5.38
CA PRO A 360 19.27 19.14 -4.36
C PRO A 360 18.07 18.40 -3.76
N ASN A 361 17.65 18.85 -2.58
CA ASN A 361 16.47 18.37 -1.86
C ASN A 361 16.39 16.83 -1.69
N THR A 362 17.55 16.16 -1.75
CA THR A 362 17.67 14.71 -1.69
C THR A 362 18.48 14.33 -0.45
N THR A 363 17.93 13.45 0.36
CA THR A 363 18.62 12.90 1.53
C THR A 363 18.57 11.38 1.44
N CYS A 364 19.73 10.75 1.61
CA CYS A 364 19.88 9.30 1.56
C CYS A 364 20.55 8.80 2.82
N TRP A 365 20.20 7.60 3.24
CA TRP A 365 20.83 6.86 4.31
C TRP A 365 21.22 5.46 3.84
N SER A 366 22.31 4.91 4.36
CA SER A 366 22.69 3.52 4.11
C SER A 366 23.36 2.89 5.33
N GLY A 367 23.25 1.58 5.46
CA GLY A 367 23.73 0.87 6.64
C GLY A 367 23.35 -0.60 6.65
N ASP A 368 23.90 -1.32 7.62
CA ASP A 368 23.65 -2.75 7.77
C ASP A 368 22.33 -2.97 8.52
N VAL A 369 21.58 -3.98 8.10
CA VAL A 369 20.32 -4.45 8.69
C VAL A 369 20.42 -5.96 8.92
N ALA A 370 19.45 -6.54 9.64
CA ALA A 370 19.50 -7.96 10.02
C ALA A 370 19.76 -8.92 8.83
N GLU A 371 19.11 -8.69 7.68
CA GLU A 371 19.27 -9.56 6.50
C GLU A 371 20.31 -9.09 5.48
N GLY A 372 21.03 -7.99 5.72
CA GLY A 372 21.92 -7.44 4.68
C GLY A 372 22.33 -5.99 4.88
N ARG A 373 22.44 -5.27 3.76
CA ARG A 373 22.68 -3.83 3.72
C ARG A 373 21.54 -3.14 2.99
N ALA A 374 21.00 -2.09 3.58
CA ALA A 374 19.90 -1.32 3.01
C ALA A 374 20.32 0.13 2.74
N ALA A 375 19.57 0.78 1.85
CA ALA A 375 19.55 2.22 1.69
C ALA A 375 18.13 2.72 1.46
N ALA A 376 17.87 3.93 1.91
CA ALA A 376 16.65 4.67 1.67
C ALA A 376 17.01 6.09 1.25
N CYS A 377 16.30 6.63 0.26
CA CYS A 377 16.50 7.98 -0.26
C CYS A 377 15.14 8.66 -0.40
N LEU A 378 15.07 9.90 0.08
CA LEU A 378 13.89 10.76 -0.04
C LEU A 378 14.28 12.02 -0.82
N MET A 379 13.44 12.39 -1.79
CA MET A 379 13.64 13.55 -2.66
C MET A 379 12.35 14.33 -2.80
N THR A 380 12.41 15.65 -2.79
CA THR A 380 11.28 16.53 -3.06
C THR A 380 11.51 17.38 -4.30
N TYR A 381 10.46 17.60 -5.08
CA TYR A 381 10.45 18.48 -6.25
C TYR A 381 9.04 19.02 -6.49
N GLY A 382 8.85 20.33 -6.33
CA GLY A 382 7.51 20.92 -6.28
C GLY A 382 6.63 20.19 -5.26
N ARG A 383 5.37 19.89 -5.63
CA ARG A 383 4.40 19.15 -4.79
C ARG A 383 4.58 17.63 -4.74
N TYR A 384 5.76 17.12 -5.09
CA TYR A 384 6.02 15.69 -5.15
C TYR A 384 7.15 15.29 -4.22
N MET A 385 6.97 14.17 -3.53
CA MET A 385 8.03 13.47 -2.81
C MET A 385 8.28 12.12 -3.48
N ALA A 386 9.53 11.73 -3.67
CA ALA A 386 9.92 10.40 -4.10
C ALA A 386 10.66 9.67 -2.99
N GLU A 387 10.35 8.39 -2.85
CA GLU A 387 11.07 7.43 -2.03
C GLU A 387 11.72 6.39 -2.93
N LEU A 388 13.00 6.13 -2.68
CA LEU A 388 13.74 5.05 -3.32
C LEU A 388 14.44 4.22 -2.26
N SER A 389 14.41 2.90 -2.41
CA SER A 389 15.11 1.99 -1.52
C SER A 389 16.00 1.03 -2.31
N GLY A 390 17.03 0.53 -1.63
CA GLY A 390 17.93 -0.48 -2.16
C GLY A 390 18.32 -1.47 -1.09
N PHE A 391 18.50 -2.72 -1.47
CA PHE A 391 18.85 -3.80 -0.56
C PHE A 391 19.87 -4.74 -1.20
N ARG A 392 20.80 -5.22 -0.38
CA ARG A 392 21.76 -6.26 -0.69
C ARG A 392 21.73 -7.30 0.43
N SER A 393 21.30 -8.52 0.11
CA SER A 393 21.28 -9.59 1.10
C SER A 393 22.69 -10.02 1.54
N ILE A 394 22.79 -10.55 2.76
CA ILE A 394 24.00 -11.25 3.22
C ILE A 394 24.36 -12.37 2.23
N GLY A 395 25.63 -12.45 1.84
CA GLY A 395 26.12 -13.50 0.95
C GLY A 395 25.63 -13.39 -0.50
N ASN A 396 25.12 -12.23 -0.93
CA ASN A 396 24.71 -12.05 -2.33
C ASN A 396 25.89 -12.25 -3.30
N GLU A 397 25.79 -13.25 -4.16
CA GLU A 397 26.76 -13.52 -5.23
C GLU A 397 26.26 -13.07 -6.61
N ASN A 398 24.98 -12.69 -6.73
CA ASN A 398 24.36 -12.24 -7.97
C ASN A 398 24.25 -10.70 -8.01
N PRO A 399 25.03 -10.01 -8.87
CA PRO A 399 24.95 -8.55 -9.01
C PRO A 399 23.57 -8.03 -9.43
N ASP A 400 22.75 -8.85 -10.09
CA ASP A 400 21.44 -8.43 -10.59
C ASP A 400 20.37 -8.38 -9.48
N SER A 401 20.57 -9.10 -8.38
CA SER A 401 19.73 -8.98 -7.17
C SER A 401 20.20 -7.90 -6.19
N ASP A 402 21.29 -7.20 -6.51
CA ASP A 402 21.85 -6.11 -5.70
C ASP A 402 21.25 -4.75 -6.07
N THR A 403 20.01 -4.50 -5.65
CA THR A 403 19.32 -3.22 -5.93
C THR A 403 19.98 -2.02 -5.25
N LEU A 404 20.79 -2.26 -4.20
CA LEU A 404 21.59 -1.22 -3.55
C LEU A 404 22.60 -0.58 -4.53
N ARG A 405 23.15 -1.36 -5.47
CA ARG A 405 24.11 -0.87 -6.48
C ARG A 405 23.52 0.19 -7.39
N THR A 406 22.22 0.11 -7.70
CA THR A 406 21.56 1.00 -8.66
C THR A 406 20.86 2.18 -8.00
N VAL A 407 20.90 2.31 -6.66
CA VAL A 407 20.26 3.44 -5.94
C VAL A 407 20.71 4.79 -6.48
N PRO A 408 22.02 5.09 -6.66
CA PRO A 408 22.43 6.39 -7.18
C PRO A 408 21.84 6.68 -8.57
N GLN A 409 21.75 5.66 -9.44
CA GLN A 409 21.23 5.78 -10.80
C GLN A 409 19.71 6.02 -10.81
N ARG A 410 18.97 5.33 -9.95
CA ARG A 410 17.53 5.54 -9.79
C ARG A 410 17.23 6.91 -9.18
N VAL A 411 18.02 7.37 -8.22
CA VAL A 411 17.93 8.72 -7.62
C VAL A 411 18.12 9.81 -8.69
N ALA A 412 19.17 9.72 -9.51
CA ALA A 412 19.37 10.64 -10.64
C ALA A 412 18.22 10.58 -11.66
N THR A 413 17.78 9.37 -12.01
CA THR A 413 16.65 9.20 -12.93
C THR A 413 15.39 9.86 -12.39
N GLN A 414 15.10 9.72 -11.09
CA GLN A 414 13.95 10.31 -10.44
C GLN A 414 13.96 11.84 -10.57
N TYR A 415 15.10 12.47 -10.31
CA TYR A 415 15.24 13.92 -10.46
C TYR A 415 15.00 14.37 -11.91
N VAL A 416 15.65 13.70 -12.87
CA VAL A 416 15.46 14.01 -14.31
C VAL A 416 14.00 13.86 -14.72
N LYS A 417 13.31 12.82 -14.22
CA LYS A 417 11.88 12.62 -14.51
C LYS A 417 11.01 13.71 -13.90
N PHE A 418 11.30 14.18 -12.69
CA PHE A 418 10.56 15.30 -12.09
C PHE A 418 10.70 16.58 -12.91
N VAL A 419 11.93 16.96 -13.27
CA VAL A 419 12.20 18.15 -14.10
C VAL A 419 11.47 18.04 -15.44
N ARG A 420 11.67 16.94 -16.18
CA ARG A 420 11.04 16.78 -17.52
C ARG A 420 9.53 16.71 -17.46
N ALA A 421 8.96 16.14 -16.39
CA ALA A 421 7.51 16.07 -16.24
C ALA A 421 6.90 17.46 -15.97
N GLU A 422 7.61 18.35 -15.28
CA GLU A 422 7.25 19.76 -15.16
C GLU A 422 7.40 20.50 -16.49
N GLU A 423 8.51 20.33 -17.22
CA GLU A 423 8.72 20.92 -18.56
C GLU A 423 7.62 20.49 -19.56
N MET A 424 7.05 19.30 -19.39
CA MET A 424 5.93 18.78 -20.18
C MET A 424 4.55 19.28 -19.72
N GLY A 425 4.44 19.96 -18.58
CA GLY A 425 3.15 20.35 -17.98
C GLY A 425 2.28 19.15 -17.55
N LEU A 426 2.90 18.02 -17.16
CA LEU A 426 2.15 16.82 -16.80
C LEU A 426 1.33 17.03 -15.53
N GLY A 427 0.00 17.13 -15.68
CA GLY A 427 -0.92 17.23 -14.55
C GLY A 427 -1.35 18.66 -14.20
N GLU A 428 -1.02 19.64 -15.03
CA GLU A 428 -1.45 21.05 -14.89
C GLU A 428 -2.79 21.37 -15.59
N ASN A 429 -3.62 20.36 -15.83
CA ASN A 429 -4.91 20.51 -16.54
C ASN A 429 -6.09 20.82 -15.63
#